data_AF-A0A821NZW7-F1
#
_entry.id   AF-A0A821NZW7-F1
#
_cell.length_a   1.000
_cell.length_b   1.000
_cell.length_c   1.000
_cell.angle_alpha   90.00
_cell.angle_beta   90.00
_cell.angle_gamma   90.00
#
_symmetry.space_group_name_H-M   'P 1'
#
loop_
_entity.id
_entity.type
_entity.pdbx_description
1 polymer ?
#
loop_
_entity_poly.entity_id
_entity_poly.type
_entity_poly.pdbx_seq_one_letter_code
_entity_poly.pdbx_strand_id
1 'polypeptide(L)' 'MNGIPDHTEHGLFADDTALWTSSNTTTSLNSRLQKSVDAFESWCKSWKLKLQPTKTELVHFTVHPRRTFKNPINV' A
#
# COMPACT_ATOMS: atom_id res chain seq x y z
N MET A 1 2.09 5.86 13.63
CA MET A 1 3.14 4.99 13.06
C MET A 1 4.44 5.78 12.99
N ASN A 2 5.47 5.39 13.74
CA ASN A 2 6.73 6.12 13.73
C ASN A 2 7.61 5.59 12.58
N GLY A 3 8.20 6.48 11.79
CA GLY A 3 9.18 6.12 10.75
C GLY A 3 8.61 5.77 9.38
N ILE A 4 7.33 6.04 9.11
CA ILE A 4 6.81 5.95 7.73
C ILE A 4 7.51 7.01 6.85
N PRO A 5 7.99 6.66 5.63
CA PRO A 5 8.68 7.59 4.75
C PRO A 5 7.80 8.77 4.30
N ASP A 6 8.45 9.91 4.05
CA ASP A 6 7.83 11.02 3.32
C ASP A 6 7.34 10.51 1.95
N HIS A 7 6.12 10.90 1.55
CA HIS A 7 5.40 10.40 0.36
C HIS A 7 4.63 9.08 0.53
N THR A 8 4.34 8.69 1.76
CA THR A 8 3.38 7.63 2.06
C THR A 8 2.22 8.19 2.86
N GLU A 9 1.03 7.93 2.35
CA GLU A 9 -0.23 8.23 3.00
C GLU A 9 -0.78 6.96 3.64
N HIS A 10 -1.61 7.12 4.67
CA HIS A 10 -2.20 6.01 5.38
C HIS A 10 -3.59 6.33 5.90
N GLY A 11 -4.40 5.28 6.02
CA GLY A 11 -5.76 5.33 6.53
C GLY A 11 -5.94 4.22 7.56
N LEU A 12 -6.61 4.53 8.66
CA LEU A 12 -6.83 3.62 9.76
C LEU A 12 -8.32 3.59 10.09
N PHE A 13 -8.86 2.39 10.23
CA PHE A 13 -10.20 2.19 10.75
C PHE A 13 -10.22 0.89 11.57
N ALA A 14 -10.37 1.02 12.88
CA ALA A 14 -10.22 -0.12 13.81
C ALA A 14 -8.89 -0.87 13.58
N ASP A 15 -8.92 -2.17 13.31
CA ASP A 15 -7.77 -3.00 12.97
C ASP A 15 -7.38 -2.95 11.48
N ASP A 16 -8.23 -2.39 10.63
CA ASP A 16 -7.94 -2.23 9.21
C ASP A 16 -7.00 -1.05 8.96
N THR A 17 -5.96 -1.30 8.17
CA THR A 17 -4.94 -0.31 7.80
C THR A 17 -4.72 -0.34 6.30
N ALA A 18 -4.75 0.84 5.68
CA ALA A 18 -4.34 1.03 4.29
C ALA A 18 -3.09 1.93 4.22
N LEU A 19 -2.14 1.55 3.37
CA LEU A 19 -0.93 2.32 3.05
C LEU A 19 -0.89 2.54 1.53
N TRP A 20 -0.63 3.78 1.10
CA TRP A 20 -0.49 4.07 -0.32
C TRP A 20 0.55 5.14 -0.59
N THR A 21 1.11 5.10 -1.80
CA THR A 21 2.08 6.07 -2.30
C THR A 21 1.80 6.32 -3.78
N SER A 22 2.24 7.47 -4.28
CA SER A 22 2.09 7.86 -5.67
C SER A 22 3.47 8.16 -6.28
N SER A 23 3.62 7.86 -7.58
CA SER A 23 4.85 8.07 -8.33
C SER A 23 4.57 8.01 -9.83
N ASN A 24 5.44 8.63 -10.63
CA ASN A 24 5.38 8.58 -12.09
C ASN A 24 5.97 7.28 -12.68
N THR A 25 6.70 6.51 -11.87
CA THR A 25 7.30 5.23 -12.29
C THR A 25 6.96 4.12 -11.30
N THR A 26 6.72 2.91 -11.82
CA THR A 26 6.45 1.72 -11.01
C THR A 26 7.65 1.34 -10.13
N THR A 27 8.88 1.56 -10.60
CA THR A 27 10.09 1.28 -9.82
C THR A 27 10.15 2.13 -8.55
N SER A 28 9.93 3.44 -8.68
CA SER A 28 9.90 4.34 -7.52
C SER A 28 8.69 4.05 -6.63
N LEU A 29 7.54 3.68 -7.20
CA LEU A 29 6.33 3.30 -6.46
C LEU A 29 6.60 2.07 -5.57
N ASN A 30 7.16 1.01 -6.15
CA ASN A 30 7.52 -0.21 -5.43
C ASN A 30 8.55 0.08 -4.33
N SER A 31 9.59 0.86 -4.62
CA SER A 31 10.61 1.20 -3.63
C SER A 31 10.04 1.99 -2.45
N ARG A 32 9.16 2.96 -2.69
CA ARG A 32 8.49 3.75 -1.64
C ARG A 32 7.54 2.91 -0.80
N LEU A 33 6.71 2.10 -1.46
CA LEU A 33 5.74 1.26 -0.77
C LEU A 33 6.44 0.21 0.09
N GLN A 34 7.50 -0.42 -0.42
CA GLN A 34 8.26 -1.40 0.36
C GLN A 34 8.84 -0.78 1.63
N LYS A 35 9.51 0.39 1.54
CA LYS A 35 10.02 1.09 2.73
C LYS A 35 8.92 1.42 3.74
N SER A 36 7.72 1.70 3.25
CA SER A 36 6.56 1.99 4.09
C SER A 36 6.03 0.76 4.80
N VAL A 37 5.96 -0.36 4.09
CA VAL A 37 5.59 -1.67 4.65
C VAL A 37 6.63 -2.10 5.69
N ASP A 38 7.92 -1.93 5.42
CA ASP A 38 9.01 -2.27 6.35
C ASP A 38 8.92 -1.45 7.65
N ALA A 39 8.70 -0.14 7.52
CA ALA A 39 8.50 0.75 8.67
C ALA A 39 7.23 0.40 9.46
N PHE A 40 6.14 0.11 8.77
CA PHE A 40 4.88 -0.31 9.39
C PHE A 40 5.03 -1.65 10.11
N GLU A 41 5.70 -2.64 9.51
CA GLU A 41 5.95 -3.93 10.13
C GLU A 41 6.80 -3.78 11.41
N SER A 42 7.84 -2.93 11.35
CA SER A 42 8.67 -2.60 12.52
C SER A 42 7.84 -1.97 13.64
N TRP A 43 6.96 -1.02 13.29
CA TRP A 43 6.01 -0.45 14.23
C TRP A 43 5.09 -1.53 14.80
N CYS A 44 4.44 -2.37 13.99
CA CYS A 44 3.61 -3.49 14.47
C CYS A 44 4.36 -4.40 15.46
N LYS A 45 5.60 -4.78 15.16
CA LYS A 45 6.45 -5.59 16.03
C LYS A 45 6.66 -4.93 17.40
N SER A 46 6.86 -3.60 17.45
CA SER A 46 6.99 -2.86 18.72
C SER A 46 5.72 -2.94 19.58
N TRP A 47 4.56 -3.09 18.94
CA TRP A 47 3.26 -3.27 19.59
C TRP A 47 2.86 -4.74 19.76
N LYS A 48 3.76 -5.69 19.47
CA LYS A 48 3.50 -7.14 19.46
C LYS A 48 2.36 -7.55 18.51
N LEU A 49 2.08 -6.74 17.50
CA LEU A 49 1.14 -7.03 16.41
C LEU A 49 1.86 -7.79 15.30
N LYS A 50 1.11 -8.62 14.58
CA LYS A 50 1.60 -9.39 13.44
C LYS A 50 0.74 -9.12 12.21
N LEU A 51 1.38 -8.72 11.11
CA LEU A 51 0.71 -8.61 9.82
C LEU A 51 0.33 -10.02 9.30
N GLN A 52 -0.80 -10.11 8.62
CA GLN A 52 -1.29 -11.34 8.01
C GLN A 52 -1.13 -11.26 6.48
N PRO A 53 0.00 -11.75 5.91
CA PRO A 53 0.29 -11.53 4.49
C PRO A 53 -0.78 -12.12 3.57
N THR A 54 -1.41 -13.23 3.97
CA THR A 54 -2.46 -13.91 3.19
C THR A 54 -3.79 -13.16 3.15
N LYS A 55 -4.00 -12.17 4.04
CA LYS A 55 -5.17 -11.28 4.04
C LYS A 55 -4.82 -9.86 3.56
N THR A 56 -3.55 -9.61 3.26
CA THR A 56 -3.08 -8.29 2.84
C THR A 56 -3.09 -8.22 1.32
N GLU A 57 -3.80 -7.24 0.78
CA GLU A 57 -3.95 -7.06 -0.66
C GLU A 57 -3.14 -5.86 -1.16
N LEU A 58 -2.56 -5.98 -2.36
CA LEU A 58 -1.88 -4.89 -3.06
C LEU A 58 -2.73 -4.45 -4.26
N VAL A 59 -3.17 -3.20 -4.25
CA VAL A 59 -3.93 -2.60 -5.36
C VAL A 59 -3.09 -1.54 -6.05
N HIS A 60 -2.94 -1.66 -7.37
CA HIS A 60 -2.21 -0.70 -8.19
C HIS A 60 -3.16 0.11 -9.07
N PHE A 61 -3.26 1.40 -8.80
CA PHE A 61 -4.03 2.35 -9.60
C PHE A 61 -3.12 3.01 -10.64
N THR A 62 -3.55 3.03 -11.90
CA THR A 62 -2.84 3.72 -12.99
C THR A 62 -3.84 4.36 -13.94
N VAL A 63 -3.49 5.55 -14.43
CA VAL A 63 -4.24 6.25 -15.49
C VAL A 63 -4.05 5.61 -16.87
N HIS A 64 -2.99 4.81 -17.04
CA HIS A 64 -2.70 4.09 -18.29
C HIS A 64 -2.73 2.58 -18.02
N PRO A 65 -3.91 1.97 -17.81
CA PRO A 65 -4.01 0.53 -17.63
C PRO A 65 -3.50 -0.15 -18.89
N ARG A 66 -2.45 -0.97 -18.75
CA ARG A 66 -1.84 -1.73 -19.86
C ARG A 66 -2.80 -2.76 -20.50
N ARG A 67 -3.98 -2.94 -19.92
CA ARG A 67 -5.12 -3.69 -20.44
C ARG A 67 -6.38 -2.86 -20.25
N THR A 68 -6.97 -2.35 -21.34
CA THR A 68 -8.39 -2.01 -21.35
C THR A 68 -9.16 -3.25 -20.92
N PHE A 69 -9.91 -3.18 -19.82
CA PHE A 69 -10.86 -4.24 -19.49
C PHE A 69 -11.82 -4.35 -20.67
N LYS A 70 -11.79 -5.47 -21.40
CA LYS A 70 -12.66 -5.68 -22.57
C LYS A 70 -14.15 -5.59 -22.20
N ASN A 71 -14.47 -5.76 -20.92
CA ASN A 71 -15.83 -5.70 -20.39
C ASN A 71 -15.88 -4.66 -19.27
N PRO A 72 -16.25 -3.40 -19.54
CA PRO A 72 -16.56 -2.46 -18.48
C PRO A 72 -17.80 -2.94 -17.72
N ILE A 73 -17.77 -2.83 -16.38
CA ILE A 73 -18.96 -3.01 -15.55
C ILE A 73 -19.78 -1.73 -15.69
N ASN A 74 -20.96 -1.82 -16.31
CA ASN A 74 -21.92 -0.74 -16.29
C ASN A 74 -22.59 -0.72 -14.92
N VAL A 75 -22.46 0.40 -14.21
CA VAL A 75 -23.21 0.71 -12.99
C VAL A 75 -24.49 1.43 -13.37
#